data_AF-A0A6J2LWK0-F1
#
_entry.id   AF-A0A6J2LWK0-F1
#
_cell.length_a   1.000
_cell.length_b   1.000
_cell.length_c   1.000
_cell.angle_alpha   90.00
_cell.angle_beta   90.00
_cell.angle_gamma   90.00
#
_symmetry.space_group_name_H-M   'P 1'
#
loop_
_entity.id
_entity.type
_entity.pdbx_description
1 polymer ?
#
loop_
_entity_poly.entity_id
_entity_poly.type
_entity_poly.pdbx_seq_one_letter_code
_entity_poly.pdbx_strand_id
1 'polypeptide(L)'
;MSSAGGEEHRNSGGEGANAGSLFSFSPEPTLEDIRRLHAEFAAERDWDQFHKPRNLLLALVGEVGELAELFQWKPDEEPGPQTWPPKERAALQEELSDVLIYLVALAARCRVDLPQAVLSKMDTNRRRYPAHLSRGSSRKYTDLPHGATSEDQTVGTTDLACESTHQEASA
;
A
#
# COMPACT_ATOMS: atom_id res chain seq x y z
N MET A 1 8.07 39.55 -56.94
CA MET A 1 7.79 40.78 -56.18
C MET A 1 6.38 40.70 -55.64
N SER A 2 6.19 41.14 -54.38
CA SER A 2 4.96 41.14 -53.56
C SER A 2 4.57 39.79 -52.95
N SER A 3 4.26 39.63 -51.67
CA SER A 3 4.39 40.41 -50.41
C SER A 3 4.01 39.38 -49.32
N ALA A 4 4.89 39.02 -48.39
CA ALA A 4 4.87 39.47 -46.99
C ALA A 4 3.45 39.66 -46.39
N GLY A 5 3.09 38.79 -45.45
CA GLY A 5 1.96 38.92 -44.54
C GLY A 5 2.10 37.90 -43.42
N GLY A 6 2.76 38.30 -42.34
CA GLY A 6 2.75 37.55 -41.07
C GLY A 6 1.59 38.02 -40.20
N GLU A 7 1.19 37.17 -39.26
CA GLU A 7 0.86 37.57 -37.89
C GLU A 7 0.71 36.32 -37.00
N GLU A 8 1.43 36.36 -35.88
CA GLU A 8 1.39 35.39 -34.79
C GLU A 8 0.24 35.65 -33.82
N HIS A 9 -0.08 34.59 -33.09
CA HIS A 9 -0.58 34.57 -31.71
C HIS A 9 -2.01 35.04 -31.42
N ARG A 10 -2.82 34.08 -30.97
CA ARG A 10 -3.45 34.17 -29.64
C ARG A 10 -3.56 32.81 -28.97
N ASN A 11 -2.76 32.71 -27.91
CA ASN A 11 -2.88 31.79 -26.80
C ASN A 11 -4.28 31.86 -26.17
N SER A 12 -4.91 30.70 -26.00
CA SER A 12 -5.91 30.44 -24.96
C SER A 12 -5.65 29.01 -24.54
N GLY A 13 -4.94 28.78 -23.43
CA GLY A 13 -5.40 29.16 -22.10
C GLY A 13 -6.31 28.04 -21.58
N GLY A 14 -5.75 26.82 -21.49
CA GLY A 14 -6.33 25.66 -20.84
C GLY A 14 -5.39 25.08 -19.79
N GLU A 15 -4.56 25.92 -19.17
CA GLU A 15 -3.92 25.60 -17.90
C GLU A 15 -4.93 25.87 -16.78
N GLY A 16 -5.35 24.81 -16.11
CA GLY A 16 -6.07 24.94 -14.84
C GLY A 16 -7.15 23.88 -14.64
N ALA A 17 -6.74 22.65 -14.32
CA ALA A 17 -7.37 21.82 -13.28
C ALA A 17 -6.78 20.40 -13.24
N ASN A 18 -5.59 20.22 -12.67
CA ASN A 18 -5.37 19.07 -11.77
C ASN A 18 -4.12 19.23 -10.88
N ALA A 19 -3.99 20.37 -10.20
CA ALA A 19 -3.07 20.46 -9.08
C ALA A 19 -3.77 19.83 -7.85
N GLY A 20 -3.44 18.57 -7.54
CA GLY A 20 -3.72 17.99 -6.21
C GLY A 20 -4.66 16.80 -6.12
N SER A 21 -4.94 16.06 -7.20
CA SER A 21 -5.58 14.74 -7.05
C SER A 21 -4.62 13.78 -6.33
N LEU A 22 -4.90 13.49 -5.06
CA LEU A 22 -4.23 12.40 -4.33
C LEU A 22 -4.43 11.09 -5.11
N PHE A 23 -3.34 10.34 -5.30
CA PHE A 23 -3.42 9.03 -5.93
C PHE A 23 -4.28 8.09 -5.09
N SER A 24 -5.20 7.38 -5.75
CA SER A 24 -6.01 6.31 -5.17
C SER A 24 -6.17 5.18 -6.17
N PHE A 25 -6.38 3.96 -5.68
CA PHE A 25 -6.75 2.84 -6.53
C PHE A 25 -8.23 2.91 -6.88
N SER A 26 -8.59 2.33 -8.02
CA SER A 26 -9.98 2.04 -8.34
C SER A 26 -10.61 1.18 -7.22
N PRO A 27 -11.92 1.36 -6.93
CA PRO A 27 -12.60 0.58 -5.88
C PRO A 27 -12.74 -0.91 -6.24
N GLU A 28 -12.65 -1.23 -7.52
CA GLU A 28 -12.70 -2.59 -8.09
C GLU A 28 -11.55 -2.78 -9.09
N PRO A 29 -11.12 -4.04 -9.31
CA PRO A 29 -11.61 -5.28 -8.68
C PRO A 29 -11.12 -5.45 -7.23
N THR A 30 -11.91 -6.13 -6.38
CA THR A 30 -11.44 -6.58 -5.06
C THR A 30 -10.52 -7.80 -5.19
N LEU A 31 -9.82 -8.19 -4.11
CA LEU A 31 -9.03 -9.43 -4.09
C LEU A 31 -9.89 -10.68 -4.35
N GLU A 32 -11.15 -10.68 -3.92
CA GLU A 32 -12.08 -11.77 -4.19
C GLU A 32 -12.51 -11.81 -5.66
N ASP A 33 -12.65 -10.64 -6.31
CA ASP A 33 -12.91 -10.57 -7.74
C ASP A 33 -11.72 -11.10 -8.54
N ILE A 34 -10.49 -10.68 -8.19
CA ILE A 34 -9.26 -11.21 -8.82
C ILE A 34 -9.16 -12.72 -8.63
N ARG A 35 -9.44 -13.24 -7.43
CA ARG A 35 -9.45 -14.68 -7.14
C ARG A 35 -10.41 -15.42 -8.04
N ARG A 36 -11.61 -14.89 -8.23
CA ARG A 36 -12.65 -15.48 -9.08
C ARG A 36 -12.28 -15.43 -10.56
N LEU A 37 -11.86 -14.27 -11.05
CA LEU A 37 -11.43 -14.08 -12.45
C LEU A 37 -10.28 -15.03 -12.82
N HIS A 38 -9.26 -15.16 -11.97
CA HIS A 38 -8.15 -16.08 -12.21
C HIS A 38 -8.60 -17.55 -12.17
N ALA A 39 -9.49 -17.92 -11.23
CA ALA A 39 -10.00 -19.29 -11.15
C ALA A 39 -10.83 -19.67 -12.38
N GLU A 40 -11.67 -18.75 -12.87
CA GLU A 40 -12.43 -18.93 -14.11
C GLU A 40 -11.49 -19.10 -15.31
N PHE A 41 -10.51 -18.20 -15.46
CA PHE A 41 -9.50 -18.26 -16.51
C PHE A 41 -8.73 -19.60 -16.53
N ALA A 42 -8.34 -20.09 -15.34
CA ALA A 42 -7.62 -21.35 -15.19
C ALA A 42 -8.50 -22.57 -15.49
N ALA A 43 -9.75 -22.57 -15.02
CA ALA A 43 -10.69 -23.66 -15.21
C ALA A 43 -11.07 -23.85 -16.69
N GLU A 44 -11.28 -22.75 -17.43
CA GLU A 44 -11.53 -22.78 -18.88
C GLU A 44 -10.42 -23.48 -19.68
N ARG A 45 -9.20 -23.51 -19.13
CA ARG A 45 -8.00 -24.07 -19.76
C ARG A 45 -7.58 -25.40 -19.18
N ASP A 46 -8.33 -25.94 -18.21
CA ASP A 46 -7.97 -27.13 -17.44
C ASP A 46 -6.59 -27.02 -16.77
N TRP A 47 -6.23 -25.81 -16.32
CA TRP A 47 -4.91 -25.52 -15.74
C TRP A 47 -4.82 -25.80 -14.23
N ASP A 48 -5.92 -26.15 -13.58
CA ASP A 48 -5.96 -26.49 -12.16
C ASP A 48 -5.01 -27.65 -11.79
N GLN A 49 -4.71 -28.53 -12.75
CA GLN A 49 -3.73 -29.60 -12.58
C GLN A 49 -2.31 -29.07 -12.34
N PHE A 50 -1.95 -27.94 -12.93
CA PHE A 50 -0.64 -27.28 -12.80
C PHE A 50 -0.58 -26.32 -11.61
N HIS A 51 -1.72 -25.87 -11.09
CA HIS A 51 -1.82 -24.95 -9.96
C HIS A 51 -1.65 -25.64 -8.59
N LYS A 52 -0.54 -26.35 -8.40
CA LYS A 52 -0.08 -26.78 -7.07
C LYS A 52 0.58 -25.61 -6.34
N PRO A 53 0.54 -25.53 -5.00
CA PRO A 53 1.13 -24.41 -4.25
C PRO A 53 2.58 -24.10 -4.62
N ARG A 54 3.41 -25.13 -4.81
CA ARG A 54 4.82 -24.95 -5.20
C ARG A 54 4.97 -24.34 -6.59
N ASN A 55 4.12 -24.71 -7.54
CA ASN A 55 4.19 -24.22 -8.91
C ASN A 55 3.79 -22.75 -8.96
N LEU A 56 2.70 -22.39 -8.28
CA LEU A 56 2.25 -21.00 -8.15
C LEU A 56 3.31 -20.12 -7.46
N LEU A 57 3.98 -20.65 -6.43
CA LEU A 57 5.09 -19.94 -5.79
C LEU A 57 6.28 -19.72 -6.73
N LEU A 58 6.63 -20.71 -7.56
CA LEU A 58 7.73 -20.56 -8.51
C LEU A 58 7.37 -19.59 -9.65
N ALA A 59 6.12 -19.60 -10.12
CA ALA A 59 5.63 -18.61 -11.07
C ALA A 59 5.70 -17.20 -10.46
N LEU A 60 5.18 -17.01 -9.25
CA LEU A 60 5.30 -15.74 -8.51
C LEU A 60 6.75 -15.23 -8.39
N VAL A 61 7.71 -16.12 -8.12
CA VAL A 61 9.13 -15.76 -8.08
C VAL A 61 9.65 -15.31 -9.44
N GLY A 62 9.18 -15.94 -10.53
CA GLY A 62 9.46 -15.51 -11.90
C GLY A 62 9.01 -14.08 -12.16
N GLU A 63 7.74 -13.77 -11.89
CA GLU A 63 7.18 -12.42 -12.10
C GLU A 63 7.84 -11.37 -11.21
N VAL A 64 8.26 -11.73 -9.99
CA VAL A 64 9.07 -10.82 -9.16
C VAL A 64 10.43 -10.54 -9.79
N GLY A 65 11.01 -11.52 -10.50
CA GLY A 65 12.21 -11.36 -11.30
C GLY A 65 12.00 -10.39 -12.46
N GLU A 66 10.95 -10.59 -13.26
CA GLU A 66 10.59 -9.72 -14.39
C GLU A 66 10.32 -8.27 -13.93
N LEU A 67 9.59 -8.10 -12.82
CA LEU A 67 9.43 -6.80 -12.17
C LEU A 67 10.78 -6.18 -11.77
N ALA A 68 11.70 -6.97 -11.22
CA ALA A 68 13.02 -6.47 -10.83
C ALA A 68 13.88 -6.05 -12.04
N GLU A 69 13.75 -6.72 -13.18
CA GLU A 69 14.46 -6.37 -14.42
C GLU A 69 14.13 -4.95 -14.90
N LEU A 70 12.92 -4.44 -14.63
CA LEU A 70 12.54 -3.06 -14.96
C LEU A 70 13.34 -2.00 -14.17
N PHE A 71 13.81 -2.36 -12.96
CA PHE A 71 14.52 -1.44 -12.06
C PHE A 71 16.03 -1.66 -12.03
N GLN A 72 16.53 -2.82 -12.44
CA GLN A 72 17.91 -3.27 -12.14
C GLN A 72 19.04 -2.33 -12.60
N TRP A 73 18.80 -1.50 -13.62
CA TRP A 73 19.79 -0.55 -14.17
C TRP A 73 19.40 0.92 -14.03
N LYS A 74 18.37 1.24 -13.23
CA LYS A 74 17.93 2.62 -13.00
C LYS A 74 18.88 3.31 -12.00
N PRO A 75 19.48 4.46 -12.34
CA PRO A 75 20.35 5.19 -11.43
C PRO A 75 19.52 5.88 -10.33
N ASP A 76 20.14 6.09 -9.16
CA ASP A 76 19.47 6.66 -7.99
C ASP A 76 19.01 8.11 -8.21
N GLU A 77 19.68 8.84 -9.10
CA GLU A 77 19.39 10.24 -9.42
C GLU A 77 18.31 10.42 -10.49
N GLU A 78 17.87 9.35 -11.17
CA GLU A 78 16.83 9.44 -12.18
C GLU A 78 15.43 9.68 -11.56
N PRO A 79 14.58 10.45 -12.24
CA PRO A 79 13.17 10.54 -11.89
C PRO A 79 12.53 9.14 -11.79
N GLY A 80 11.79 8.89 -10.70
CA GLY A 80 11.21 7.59 -10.40
C GLY A 80 10.16 7.11 -11.42
N PRO A 81 9.52 5.95 -11.20
CA PRO A 81 8.65 5.28 -12.17
C PRO A 81 7.37 6.04 -12.57
N GLN A 82 7.13 7.20 -11.98
CA GLN A 82 6.03 8.10 -12.35
C GLN A 82 6.29 8.83 -13.68
N THR A 83 7.56 9.02 -14.06
CA THR A 83 7.98 9.76 -15.26
C THR A 83 8.56 8.86 -16.35
N TRP A 84 8.53 7.54 -16.15
CA TRP A 84 9.03 6.59 -17.15
C TRP A 84 8.27 6.70 -18.49
N PRO A 85 8.91 6.35 -19.62
CA PRO A 85 8.25 6.32 -20.91
C PRO A 85 6.99 5.43 -20.92
N PRO A 86 5.99 5.70 -21.77
CA PRO A 86 4.73 4.95 -21.79
C PRO A 86 4.89 3.42 -21.89
N LYS A 87 5.89 2.95 -22.64
CA LYS A 87 6.18 1.51 -22.78
C LYS A 87 6.66 0.89 -21.46
N GLU A 88 7.57 1.55 -20.75
CA GLU A 88 8.06 1.08 -19.45
C GLU A 88 6.99 1.17 -18.37
N ARG A 89 6.14 2.21 -18.44
CA ARG A 89 4.95 2.33 -17.59
C ARG A 89 3.96 1.20 -17.80
N ALA A 90 3.79 0.72 -19.04
CA ALA A 90 2.93 -0.41 -19.36
C ALA A 90 3.52 -1.71 -18.81
N ALA A 91 4.80 -1.99 -19.08
CA ALA A 91 5.49 -3.15 -18.52
C ALA A 91 5.42 -3.18 -16.99
N LEU A 92 5.65 -2.05 -16.31
CA LEU A 92 5.51 -1.96 -14.86
C LEU A 92 4.09 -2.33 -14.37
N GLN A 93 3.05 -1.97 -15.12
CA GLN A 93 1.68 -2.32 -14.76
C GLN A 93 1.42 -3.81 -14.95
N GLU A 94 1.96 -4.41 -16.01
CA GLU A 94 1.86 -5.84 -16.31
C GLU A 94 2.54 -6.65 -15.20
N GLU A 95 3.83 -6.40 -14.91
CA GLU A 95 4.57 -7.18 -13.92
C GLU A 95 4.02 -7.04 -12.49
N LEU A 96 3.56 -5.84 -12.11
CA LEU A 96 2.88 -5.66 -10.81
C LEU A 96 1.56 -6.45 -10.75
N SER A 97 0.86 -6.57 -11.87
CA SER A 97 -0.39 -7.32 -11.96
C SER A 97 -0.13 -8.82 -11.89
N ASP A 98 0.87 -9.33 -12.58
CA ASP A 98 1.20 -10.77 -12.59
C ASP A 98 1.65 -11.25 -11.21
N VAL A 99 2.49 -10.47 -10.52
CA VAL A 99 2.84 -10.71 -9.11
C VAL A 99 1.59 -10.80 -8.23
N LEU A 100 0.64 -9.87 -8.39
CA LEU A 100 -0.60 -9.86 -7.60
C LEU A 100 -1.48 -11.07 -7.93
N ILE A 101 -1.65 -11.41 -9.20
CA ILE A 101 -2.46 -12.53 -9.67
C ILE A 101 -1.95 -13.84 -9.07
N TYR A 102 -0.66 -14.14 -9.19
CA TYR A 102 -0.12 -15.38 -8.63
C TYR A 102 -0.13 -15.40 -7.11
N LEU A 103 0.07 -14.26 -6.43
CA LEU A 103 -0.07 -14.19 -4.98
C LEU A 103 -1.50 -14.53 -4.53
N VAL A 104 -2.51 -13.97 -5.19
CA VAL A 104 -3.93 -14.28 -4.91
C VAL A 104 -4.23 -15.74 -5.19
N ALA A 105 -3.78 -16.27 -6.33
CA ALA A 105 -3.96 -17.67 -6.70
C ALA A 105 -3.32 -18.61 -5.67
N LEU A 106 -2.09 -18.32 -5.24
CA LEU A 106 -1.37 -19.07 -4.21
C LEU A 106 -2.11 -19.05 -2.87
N ALA A 107 -2.54 -17.88 -2.41
CA ALA A 107 -3.29 -17.74 -1.16
C ALA A 107 -4.58 -18.56 -1.19
N ALA A 108 -5.35 -18.47 -2.27
CA ALA A 108 -6.57 -19.25 -2.46
C ALA A 108 -6.28 -20.76 -2.48
N ARG A 109 -5.22 -21.18 -3.18
CA ARG A 109 -4.82 -22.59 -3.25
C ARG A 109 -4.42 -23.17 -1.88
N CYS A 110 -3.90 -22.32 -1.00
CA CYS A 110 -3.53 -22.61 0.39
C CYS A 110 -4.67 -22.38 1.39
N ARG A 111 -5.87 -21.95 0.93
CA ARG A 111 -7.03 -21.61 1.79
C ARG A 111 -6.72 -20.53 2.82
N VAL A 112 -5.96 -19.53 2.43
CA VAL A 112 -5.68 -18.34 3.23
C VAL A 112 -6.63 -17.22 2.82
N ASP A 113 -7.40 -16.71 3.77
CA ASP A 113 -8.14 -15.45 3.61
C ASP A 113 -7.14 -14.30 3.59
N LEU A 114 -6.69 -13.94 2.38
CA LEU A 114 -5.62 -12.98 2.18
C LEU A 114 -5.98 -11.57 2.70
N PRO A 115 -7.18 -11.00 2.45
CA PRO A 115 -7.60 -9.76 3.09
C PRO A 115 -7.47 -9.76 4.61
N GLN A 116 -7.98 -10.79 5.29
CA GLN A 116 -7.91 -10.88 6.77
C GLN A 116 -6.47 -11.12 7.27
N ALA A 117 -5.67 -11.88 6.53
CA ALA A 117 -4.26 -12.09 6.84
C ALA A 117 -3.47 -10.77 6.78
N VAL A 118 -3.75 -9.91 5.79
CA VAL A 118 -3.14 -8.57 5.68
C VAL A 118 -3.54 -7.69 6.87
N LEU A 119 -4.81 -7.65 7.26
CA LEU A 119 -5.28 -6.90 8.44
C LEU A 119 -4.53 -7.35 9.71
N SER A 120 -4.50 -8.65 9.95
CA SER A 120 -3.80 -9.25 11.11
C SER A 120 -2.29 -8.93 11.09
N LYS A 121 -1.67 -8.93 9.91
CA LYS A 121 -0.25 -8.60 9.75
C LYS A 121 0.00 -7.12 10.01
N MET A 122 -0.90 -6.22 9.59
CA MET A 122 -0.79 -4.79 9.84
C MET A 122 -0.90 -4.45 11.32
N ASP A 123 -1.78 -5.10 12.07
CA ASP A 123 -1.85 -4.94 13.53
C ASP A 123 -0.58 -5.42 14.23
N THR A 124 0.02 -6.49 13.71
CA THR A 124 1.33 -6.96 14.18
C THR A 124 2.43 -5.96 13.84
N ASN A 125 2.42 -5.37 12.65
CA ASN A 125 3.40 -4.35 12.25
C ASN A 125 3.29 -3.10 13.13
N ARG A 126 2.08 -2.60 13.41
CA ARG A 126 1.86 -1.43 14.30
C ARG A 126 2.43 -1.67 15.71
N ARG A 127 2.27 -2.88 16.24
CA ARG A 127 2.83 -3.26 17.56
C ARG A 127 4.36 -3.36 17.54
N ARG A 128 4.94 -3.90 16.47
CA ARG A 128 6.40 -4.04 16.32
C ARG A 128 7.11 -2.73 16.00
N TYR A 129 6.42 -1.80 15.35
CA TYR A 129 6.97 -0.51 14.94
C TYR A 129 6.09 0.66 15.44
N PRO A 130 6.12 0.97 16.74
CA PRO A 130 5.38 2.11 17.28
C PRO A 130 5.83 3.41 16.62
N ALA A 131 4.87 4.26 16.22
CA ALA A 131 5.17 5.46 15.44
C ALA A 131 6.17 6.41 16.12
N HIS A 132 6.12 6.52 17.46
CA HIS A 132 7.03 7.38 18.21
C HIS A 132 8.47 6.85 18.28
N LEU A 133 8.68 5.54 18.07
CA LEU A 133 10.01 4.91 18.07
C LEU A 133 10.57 4.70 16.67
N SER A 134 9.71 4.58 15.66
CA SER A 134 10.10 4.20 14.31
C SER A 134 10.05 5.34 13.28
N ARG A 135 9.58 6.55 13.66
CA ARG A 135 9.50 7.68 12.72
C ARG A 135 10.88 8.04 12.18
N GLY A 136 11.02 8.05 10.85
CA GLY A 136 12.27 8.39 10.16
C GLY A 136 13.39 7.35 10.32
N SER A 137 13.09 6.15 10.83
CA SER A 137 14.08 5.10 11.06
C SER A 137 13.70 3.81 10.34
N SER A 138 14.68 3.20 9.66
CA SER A 138 14.56 1.88 9.03
C SER A 138 15.08 0.74 9.91
N ARG A 139 15.40 1.02 11.18
CA ARG A 139 15.88 0.00 12.13
C ARG A 139 14.87 -1.12 12.27
N LYS A 140 15.36 -2.36 12.39
CA LYS A 140 14.49 -3.50 12.67
C LYS A 140 13.89 -3.33 14.07
N TYR A 141 12.70 -3.89 14.27
CA TYR A 141 12.00 -3.82 15.57
C TYR A 141 12.81 -4.41 16.74
N THR A 142 13.75 -5.32 16.44
CA THR A 142 14.71 -5.87 17.40
C THR A 142 15.72 -4.85 17.91
N ASP A 143 15.92 -3.77 17.16
CA ASP A 143 16.96 -2.76 17.40
C ASP A 143 16.35 -1.39 17.77
N LEU A 144 15.03 -1.36 18.02
CA LEU A 144 14.33 -0.19 18.55
C LEU A 144 14.58 -0.08 20.07
N PRO A 145 14.64 1.14 20.62
CA PRO A 145 14.81 1.33 22.06
C PRO A 145 13.70 0.57 22.82
N HIS A 146 14.08 -0.41 23.64
CA HIS A 146 13.15 -1.11 24.50
C HIS A 146 12.73 -0.18 25.65
N GLY A 147 11.45 0.18 25.70
CA GLY A 147 10.87 0.87 26.87
C GLY A 147 10.68 2.38 26.75
N ALA A 148 9.84 2.82 25.81
CA ALA A 148 9.01 3.99 26.04
C ALA A 148 7.56 3.50 26.10
N THR A 149 7.12 3.08 27.27
CA THR A 149 5.69 2.98 27.57
C THR A 149 5.09 4.36 27.31
N SER A 150 4.05 4.41 26.47
CA SER A 150 3.32 5.64 26.19
C SER A 150 2.73 6.19 27.49
N GLU A 151 3.37 7.21 28.08
CA GLU A 151 2.85 7.97 29.23
C GLU A 151 1.70 8.91 28.84
N ASP A 152 0.90 8.58 27.82
CA ASP A 152 -0.22 9.42 27.36
C ASP A 152 -1.60 8.78 27.63
N GLN A 153 -1.64 7.85 28.59
CA GLN A 153 -2.87 7.39 29.23
C GLN A 153 -2.78 7.61 30.74
N THR A 154 -2.57 8.86 31.16
CA THR A 154 -3.00 9.28 32.50
C THR A 154 -4.19 10.21 32.35
N VAL A 155 -5.37 9.61 32.50
CA VAL A 155 -6.59 10.33 32.86
C VAL A 155 -6.24 11.16 34.10
N GLY A 156 -6.25 12.48 33.94
CA GLY A 156 -6.12 13.43 35.04
C GLY A 156 -7.36 13.38 35.93
N THR A 157 -7.41 12.41 36.83
CA THR A 157 -8.19 12.51 38.06
C THR A 157 -7.32 13.30 39.05
N THR A 158 -7.47 14.62 39.07
CA THR A 158 -7.03 15.43 40.21
C THR A 158 -8.21 15.57 41.16
N ASP A 159 -8.15 14.75 42.20
CA ASP A 159 -8.85 14.91 43.47
C ASP A 159 -8.43 16.21 44.18
N LEU A 160 -9.34 16.72 45.02
CA LEU A 160 -9.15 17.37 46.34
C LEU A 160 -9.92 18.68 46.54
N ALA A 161 -11.04 18.57 47.26
CA ALA A 161 -11.23 19.34 48.48
C ALA A 161 -12.21 18.60 49.41
N CYS A 162 -11.63 18.02 50.46
CA CYS A 162 -12.29 17.49 51.63
C CYS A 162 -12.71 18.67 52.52
N GLU A 163 -14.00 18.82 52.82
CA GLU A 163 -14.43 19.52 54.04
C GLU A 163 -15.41 18.62 54.80
N SER A 164 -14.97 18.31 56.02
CA SER A 164 -15.54 17.41 57.00
C SER A 164 -16.79 17.97 57.65
N THR A 165 -17.85 17.16 57.65
CA THR A 165 -19.00 17.19 58.56
C THR A 165 -18.56 17.33 60.02
N HIS A 166 -19.02 18.38 60.69
CA HIS A 166 -19.21 18.39 62.14
C HIS A 166 -20.70 18.34 62.47
N GLN A 167 -20.97 17.47 63.42
CA GLN A 167 -22.25 16.98 63.91
C GLN A 167 -22.76 17.86 65.06
N GLU A 168 -24.07 18.08 65.14
CA GLU A 168 -24.73 18.24 66.44
C GLU A 168 -26.21 17.84 66.36
N ALA A 169 -26.62 17.02 67.32
CA ALA A 169 -27.97 16.53 67.53
C ALA A 169 -28.52 17.14 68.82
N SER A 170 -29.78 17.56 68.85
CA SER A 170 -30.74 17.33 69.96
C SER A 170 -32.05 18.09 69.78
N ALA A 171 -33.11 17.41 70.25
CA ALA A 171 -34.50 17.84 70.53
C ALA A 171 -35.48 17.92 69.36
#